data_AF-Q4JW11-F1
#
_entry.id   AF-Q4JW11-F1
#
_cell.length_a   1.000
_cell.length_b   1.000
_cell.length_c   1.000
_cell.angle_alpha   90.00
_cell.angle_beta   90.00
_cell.angle_gamma   90.00
#
_symmetry.space_group_name_H-M   'P 1'
#
loop_
_entity.id
_entity.type
_entity.pdbx_description
1 polymer ?
#
loop_
_entity_poly.entity_id
_entity_poly.type
_entity_poly.pdbx_seq_one_letter_code
_entity_poly.pdbx_strand_id
1 'polypeptide(L)'
;MDYGKFKYEQAQKAREARKNQQQTVVKEQKFRPKIDDHDYETKKGNVIRFLEKGSKVKVTIMFRGREQSRPELGFRLLERLANDVEEYGVVETRAKQDGRNMTMVLGPVRKGKK
;
A
#
# COMPACT_ATOMS: atom_id res chain seq x y z
N MET A 1 -19.64 45.04 3.89
CA MET A 1 -19.03 43.71 3.69
C MET A 1 -18.96 43.02 5.04
N ASP A 2 -19.91 42.13 5.33
CA ASP A 2 -19.98 41.44 6.62
C ASP A 2 -18.84 40.42 6.76
N TYR A 3 -17.83 40.81 7.52
CA TYR A 3 -16.64 40.02 7.80
C TYR A 3 -16.98 38.65 8.43
N GLY A 4 -18.08 38.59 9.19
CA GLY A 4 -18.60 37.35 9.78
C GLY A 4 -19.14 36.36 8.74
N LYS A 5 -19.84 36.85 7.71
CA LYS A 5 -20.40 36.01 6.63
C LYS A 5 -19.28 35.43 5.76
N PHE A 6 -18.27 36.24 5.45
CA PHE A 6 -17.08 35.82 4.70
C PHE A 6 -16.24 34.75 5.45
N LYS A 7 -16.06 34.90 6.77
CA LYS A 7 -15.40 33.89 7.62
C LYS A 7 -16.15 32.55 7.60
N TYR A 8 -17.49 32.58 7.61
CA TYR A 8 -18.31 31.37 7.55
C TYR A 8 -18.18 30.65 6.20
N GLU A 9 -18.26 31.39 5.09
CA GLU A 9 -18.11 30.83 3.74
C GLU A 9 -16.71 30.26 3.50
N GLN A 10 -15.65 30.94 3.97
CA GLN A 10 -14.30 30.38 3.91
C GLN A 10 -14.14 29.12 4.76
N ALA A 11 -14.75 29.07 5.95
CA ALA A 11 -14.70 27.88 6.80
C ALA A 11 -15.46 26.69 6.18
N GLN A 12 -16.62 26.93 5.54
CA GLN A 12 -17.35 25.91 4.79
C GLN A 12 -16.53 25.40 3.60
N LYS A 13 -16.01 26.32 2.78
CA LYS A 13 -15.17 25.97 1.62
C LYS A 13 -13.91 25.19 2.02
N ALA A 14 -13.29 25.54 3.15
CA ALA A 14 -12.14 24.81 3.68
C ALA A 14 -12.52 23.40 4.20
N ARG A 15 -13.71 23.23 4.78
CA ARG A 15 -14.22 21.92 5.21
C ARG A 15 -14.58 21.03 4.03
N GLU A 16 -15.22 21.58 3.01
CA GLU A 16 -15.51 20.88 1.75
C GLU A 16 -14.23 20.47 1.02
N ALA A 17 -13.24 21.38 0.94
CA ALA A 17 -11.93 21.07 0.35
C ALA A 17 -11.20 19.94 1.10
N ARG A 18 -11.23 19.94 2.45
CA ARG A 18 -10.64 18.85 3.24
C ARG A 18 -11.39 17.52 3.06
N LYS A 19 -12.71 17.53 2.91
CA LYS A 19 -13.49 16.30 2.66
C LYS A 19 -13.24 15.74 1.26
N ASN A 20 -13.08 16.61 0.26
CA ASN A 20 -12.81 16.21 -1.12
C ASN A 20 -11.34 15.85 -1.37
N GLN A 21 -10.44 16.17 -0.44
CA GLN A 21 -9.06 15.71 -0.49
C GLN A 21 -9.03 14.20 -0.24
N GLN A 22 -8.79 13.43 -1.30
CA GLN A 22 -8.66 11.98 -1.23
C GLN A 22 -7.42 11.63 -0.38
N GLN A 23 -7.62 11.24 0.89
CA GLN A 23 -6.52 10.79 1.72
C GLN A 23 -5.93 9.50 1.14
N THR A 24 -4.66 9.54 0.76
CA THR A 24 -3.92 8.34 0.38
C THR A 24 -3.66 7.51 1.63
N VAL A 25 -4.53 6.55 1.89
CA VAL A 25 -4.39 5.63 3.02
C VAL A 25 -3.33 4.58 2.69
N VAL A 26 -2.45 4.30 3.66
CA VAL A 26 -1.53 3.16 3.60
C VAL A 26 -2.21 1.95 4.22
N LYS A 27 -2.45 0.92 3.42
CA LYS A 27 -2.94 -0.39 3.89
C LYS A 27 -1.77 -1.31 4.11
N GLU A 28 -1.84 -2.14 5.14
CA GLU A 28 -0.80 -3.11 5.45
C GLU A 28 -1.27 -4.51 5.09
N GLN A 29 -0.43 -5.26 4.37
CA GLN A 29 -0.69 -6.65 4.03
C GLN A 29 0.45 -7.53 4.53
N LYS A 30 0.13 -8.52 5.36
CA LYS A 30 1.12 -9.40 5.99
C LYS A 30 1.18 -10.76 5.31
N PHE A 31 2.39 -11.18 4.98
CA PHE A 31 2.70 -12.47 4.38
C PHE A 31 3.59 -13.30 5.30
N ARG A 32 3.56 -14.61 5.09
CA ARG A 32 4.47 -15.57 5.73
C ARG A 32 5.47 -16.07 4.67
N PRO A 33 6.71 -16.41 5.06
CA PRO A 33 7.70 -16.94 4.12
C PRO A 33 7.26 -18.25 3.45
N LYS A 34 6.47 -19.06 4.16
CA LYS A 34 5.87 -20.31 3.68
C LYS A 34 4.37 -20.13 3.51
N ILE A 35 3.98 -19.34 2.52
CA ILE A 35 2.58 -19.15 2.16
C ILE A 35 2.14 -20.26 1.19
N ASP A 36 0.91 -20.72 1.35
CA ASP A 36 0.25 -21.63 0.41
C ASP A 36 -0.23 -20.86 -0.83
N ASP A 37 -0.33 -21.50 -1.99
CA ASP A 37 -0.73 -20.84 -3.23
C ASP A 37 -2.14 -20.21 -3.12
N HIS A 38 -3.09 -20.86 -2.45
CA HIS A 38 -4.44 -20.33 -2.30
C HIS A 38 -4.48 -19.08 -1.38
N ASP A 39 -3.70 -19.09 -0.29
CA ASP A 39 -3.56 -17.91 0.60
C ASP A 39 -2.83 -16.78 -0.14
N TYR A 40 -1.86 -17.11 -0.99
CA TYR A 40 -1.16 -16.12 -1.81
C TYR A 40 -2.12 -15.42 -2.76
N GLU A 41 -2.94 -16.16 -3.52
CA GLU A 41 -3.91 -15.57 -4.45
C GLU A 41 -4.92 -14.67 -3.74
N THR A 42 -5.44 -15.11 -2.59
CA THR A 42 -6.38 -14.31 -1.79
C THR A 42 -5.74 -12.99 -1.35
N LYS A 43 -4.50 -13.03 -0.88
CA LYS A 43 -3.77 -11.82 -0.43
C LYS A 43 -3.38 -10.92 -1.60
N LYS A 44 -2.96 -11.49 -2.72
CA LYS A 44 -2.70 -10.76 -3.96
C LYS A 44 -3.95 -10.02 -4.43
N GLY A 45 -5.11 -10.66 -4.45
CA GLY A 45 -6.40 -10.02 -4.77
C GLY A 45 -6.71 -8.83 -3.86
N ASN A 46 -6.41 -8.93 -2.56
CA ASN A 46 -6.54 -7.80 -1.63
C ASN A 46 -5.56 -6.66 -1.95
N VAL A 47 -4.31 -6.96 -2.29
CA VAL A 47 -3.31 -5.95 -2.69
C VAL A 47 -3.79 -5.21 -3.93
N ILE A 48 -4.21 -5.94 -4.97
CA ILE A 48 -4.76 -5.36 -6.21
C ILE A 48 -5.95 -4.44 -5.88
N ARG A 49 -6.92 -4.94 -5.11
CA ARG A 49 -8.10 -4.15 -4.70
C ARG A 49 -7.75 -2.86 -3.96
N PHE A 50 -6.68 -2.84 -3.17
CA PHE A 50 -6.23 -1.62 -2.50
C PHE A 50 -5.53 -0.65 -3.45
N LEU A 51 -4.72 -1.16 -4.37
CA LEU A 51 -4.06 -0.35 -5.40
C LEU A 51 -5.09 0.28 -6.36
N GLU A 52 -6.09 -0.48 -6.80
CA GLU A 52 -7.19 0.03 -7.62
C GLU A 52 -7.99 1.15 -6.92
N LYS A 53 -8.14 1.06 -5.60
CA LYS A 53 -8.78 2.10 -4.78
C LYS A 53 -7.90 3.33 -4.56
N GLY A 54 -6.68 3.37 -5.10
CA GLY A 54 -5.73 4.46 -4.92
C GLY A 54 -5.05 4.47 -3.55
N SER A 55 -5.09 3.36 -2.81
CA SER A 55 -4.37 3.22 -1.54
C SER A 55 -2.96 2.68 -1.79
N LYS A 56 -2.00 3.14 -0.98
CA LYS A 56 -0.67 2.52 -0.95
C LYS A 56 -0.74 1.23 -0.15
N VAL A 57 0.04 0.22 -0.52
CA VAL A 57 0.08 -1.06 0.18
C VAL A 57 1.48 -1.32 0.69
N LYS A 58 1.63 -1.36 2.02
CA LYS A 58 2.85 -1.84 2.67
C LYS A 58 2.73 -3.35 2.87
N VAL A 59 3.50 -4.09 2.08
CA VAL A 59 3.60 -5.54 2.19
C VAL A 59 4.69 -5.88 3.19
N THR A 60 4.38 -6.70 4.20
CA THR A 60 5.32 -7.11 5.25
C THR A 60 5.40 -8.62 5.36
N ILE A 61 6.60 -9.16 5.23
CA ILE A 61 6.90 -10.55 5.56
C ILE A 61 7.52 -10.58 6.96
N MET A 62 6.98 -11.41 7.84
CA MET A 62 7.54 -11.63 9.16
C MET A 62 8.32 -12.94 9.18
N PHE A 63 9.61 -12.88 9.48
CA PHE A 63 10.44 -14.06 9.70
C PHE A 63 10.37 -14.49 11.16
N ARG A 64 10.19 -15.80 11.39
CA ARG A 64 10.21 -16.36 12.75
C ARG A 64 11.39 -17.31 12.93
N GLY A 65 12.08 -17.17 14.07
CA GLY A 65 13.17 -18.06 14.48
C GLY A 65 14.26 -18.21 13.42
N ARG A 66 14.51 -19.45 13.00
CA ARG A 66 15.56 -19.82 12.03
C ARG A 66 15.34 -19.28 10.61
N GLU A 67 14.17 -18.70 10.32
CA GLU A 67 13.89 -18.14 9.00
C GLU A 67 14.60 -16.79 8.76
N GLN A 68 15.12 -16.14 9.80
CA GLN A 68 15.92 -14.90 9.65
C GLN A 68 17.21 -15.11 8.87
N SER A 69 17.76 -16.33 8.85
CA SER A 69 18.95 -16.66 8.05
C SER A 69 18.64 -16.87 6.57
N ARG A 70 17.36 -16.82 6.15
CA ARG A 70 16.93 -17.01 4.76
C ARG A 70 16.08 -15.83 4.26
N PRO A 71 16.64 -14.60 4.20
CA PRO A 71 15.93 -13.45 3.68
C PRO A 71 15.55 -13.61 2.19
N GLU A 72 16.30 -14.42 1.44
CA GLU A 72 16.04 -14.71 0.03
C GLU A 72 14.62 -15.22 -0.24
N LEU A 73 14.04 -16.00 0.67
CA LEU A 73 12.68 -16.53 0.51
C LEU A 73 11.65 -15.40 0.53
N GLY A 74 11.84 -14.43 1.42
CA GLY A 74 10.97 -13.25 1.47
C GLY A 74 11.19 -12.34 0.27
N PHE A 75 12.44 -12.16 -0.15
CA PHE A 75 12.78 -11.34 -1.31
C PHE A 75 12.12 -11.86 -2.58
N ARG A 76 12.26 -13.17 -2.87
CA ARG A 76 11.63 -13.81 -4.04
C ARG A 76 10.11 -13.71 -4.01
N LEU A 77 9.50 -13.83 -2.83
CA LEU A 77 8.04 -13.70 -2.68
C LEU A 77 7.57 -12.27 -2.99
N LEU A 78 8.30 -11.26 -2.50
CA LEU A 78 7.98 -9.86 -2.75
C LEU A 78 8.21 -9.47 -4.21
N GLU A 79 9.28 -9.98 -4.82
CA GLU A 79 9.59 -9.78 -6.23
C GLU A 79 8.52 -10.43 -7.13
N ARG A 80 8.12 -11.68 -6.83
CA ARG A 80 6.99 -12.33 -7.49
C ARG A 80 5.72 -11.50 -7.35
N LEU A 81 5.40 -11.03 -6.14
CA LEU A 81 4.23 -10.19 -5.92
C LEU A 81 4.31 -8.86 -6.68
N ALA A 82 5.48 -8.22 -6.77
CA ALA A 82 5.66 -6.99 -7.51
C ALA A 82 5.40 -7.18 -9.01
N ASN A 83 5.91 -8.27 -9.60
CA ASN A 83 5.66 -8.61 -11.01
C ASN A 83 4.17 -8.93 -11.25
N ASP A 84 3.56 -9.71 -10.35
CA ASP A 84 2.14 -10.10 -10.45
C ASP A 84 1.16 -8.91 -10.37
N VAL A 85 1.58 -7.79 -9.77
CA VAL A 85 0.74 -6.59 -9.58
C VAL A 85 1.25 -5.37 -10.37
N GLU A 86 2.21 -5.57 -11.27
CA GLU A 86 2.83 -4.50 -12.06
C GLU A 86 1.80 -3.70 -12.88
N GLU A 87 0.71 -4.33 -13.31
CA GLU A 87 -0.39 -3.67 -14.03
C GLU A 87 -1.17 -2.66 -13.15
N TYR A 88 -1.24 -2.92 -11.83
CA TYR A 88 -2.07 -2.13 -10.90
C TYR A 88 -1.26 -1.17 -10.04
N GLY A 89 0.01 -1.47 -9.80
CA GLY A 89 0.86 -0.73 -8.87
C GLY A 89 2.32 -0.64 -9.30
N VAL A 90 2.99 0.39 -8.80
CA VAL A 90 4.43 0.60 -8.94
C VAL A 90 5.12 0.36 -7.61
N VAL A 91 6.33 -0.19 -7.63
CA VAL A 91 7.16 -0.33 -6.43
C VAL A 91 7.72 1.05 -6.05
N GLU A 92 7.20 1.64 -4.98
CA GLU A 92 7.73 2.89 -4.43
C GLU A 92 8.98 2.63 -3.58
N THR A 93 8.91 1.60 -2.73
CA THR A 93 10.02 1.17 -1.88
C THR A 93 10.29 -0.30 -2.13
N ARG A 94 11.47 -0.61 -2.65
CA ARG A 94 11.93 -1.99 -2.87
C ARG A 94 11.97 -2.78 -1.56
N ALA A 95 11.94 -4.11 -1.70
CA ALA A 95 12.04 -5.03 -0.57
C ALA A 95 13.29 -4.72 0.28
N LYS A 96 13.07 -4.31 1.53
CA LYS A 96 14.12 -4.02 2.50
C LYS A 96 13.90 -4.83 3.77
N GLN A 97 14.96 -5.46 4.24
CA GLN A 97 14.95 -6.13 5.53
C GLN A 97 15.07 -5.10 6.66
N ASP A 98 14.13 -5.15 7.59
CA ASP A 98 14.05 -4.35 8.81
C ASP A 98 13.97 -5.32 9.99
N GLY A 99 15.14 -5.71 10.50
CA GLY A 99 15.29 -6.70 11.56
C GLY A 99 14.64 -8.05 11.24
N ARG A 100 13.53 -8.35 11.94
CA ARG A 100 12.76 -9.61 11.78
C ARG A 100 11.71 -9.55 10.68
N ASN A 101 11.57 -8.40 10.04
CA ASN A 101 10.57 -8.14 9.03
C ASN A 101 11.26 -7.79 7.71
N MET A 102 10.60 -8.08 6.60
CA MET A 102 10.96 -7.53 5.31
C MET A 102 9.76 -6.82 4.74
N THR A 103 9.97 -5.58 4.32
CA THR A 103 8.88 -4.72 3.89
C THR A 103 9.11 -4.22 2.48
N MET A 104 8.02 -4.07 1.74
CA MET A 104 7.97 -3.46 0.42
C MET A 104 6.75 -2.54 0.38
N VAL A 105 6.86 -1.39 -0.30
CA VAL A 105 5.72 -0.47 -0.47
C VAL A 105 5.37 -0.38 -1.94
N LEU A 106 4.12 -0.70 -2.24
CA LEU A 106 3.50 -0.57 -3.54
C LEU A 106 2.61 0.67 -3.55
N GLY A 107 2.84 1.54 -4.52
CA GLY A 107 1.98 2.67 -4.82
C GLY A 107 1.00 2.30 -5.94
N PRO A 108 -0.23 2.82 -5.93
CA PRO A 108 -1.16 2.60 -7.04
C PRO A 108 -0.62 3.25 -8.31
N VAL A 109 -0.75 2.59 -9.46
CA VAL A 109 -0.56 3.28 -10.74
C VAL A 109 -1.62 4.35 -10.80
N ARG A 110 -1.19 5.63 -10.78
CA ARG A 110 -2.11 6.72 -11.07
C ARG A 110 -2.58 6.48 -12.49
N LYS A 111 -3.81 5.96 -12.66
CA LYS A 111 -4.57 6.21 -13.89
C LYS A 111 -4.68 7.73 -13.98
N GLY A 112 -3.66 8.34 -14.58
CA GLY A 112 -3.73 9.73 -14.98
C GLY A 112 -5.04 9.87 -15.73
N LYS A 113 -5.81 10.89 -15.37
CA LYS A 113 -6.85 11.39 -16.27
C LYS A 113 -6.18 11.53 -17.64
N LYS A 114 -6.45 10.59 -18.53
CA LYS A 114 -6.27 10.78 -19.96
C LYS A 114 -7.59 11.33 -20.47
#